data_AF-A0A259BIZ9-F1
#
_entry.id   AF-A0A259BIZ9-F1
#
_cell.length_a   1.000
_cell.length_b   1.000
_cell.length_c   1.000
_cell.angle_alpha   90.00
_cell.angle_beta   90.00
_cell.angle_gamma   90.00
#
_symmetry.space_group_name_H-M   'P 1'
#
loop_
_entity.id
_entity.type
_entity.pdbx_description
1 polymer ?
#
loop_
_entity_poly.entity_id
_entity_poly.type
_entity_poly.pdbx_seq_one_letter_code
_entity_poly.pdbx_strand_id
1 'polypeptide(L)'
;MARIARNSKTDSRSARAKLAARREPYWTKVSEGCFLGYRKGAKGGTWIARFRSEAGSQAYDSLGAADDFRDADGLSVFSFDQAQAQARDWFDQKAREQAGLLVALDAPYTVSDALRDYFAYRENKGSKGVYADRKAAEARIIPALGDVELAKLTVKKLRDWHHGVASSAKLVRVQSGKARKIKVLDRSDSDAVRARRATANRQLTILKASLNHAY
;
A
#
# COMPACT_ATOMS: atom_id res chain seq x y z
N MET A 1 13.68 6.37 -7.22
CA MET A 1 14.07 5.39 -6.19
C MET A 1 14.96 6.10 -5.19
N ALA A 2 14.70 5.98 -3.88
CA ALA A 2 15.57 6.54 -2.86
C ALA A 2 16.94 5.84 -2.86
N ARG A 3 18.03 6.59 -2.71
CA ARG A 3 19.39 6.03 -2.72
C ARG A 3 19.58 5.07 -1.54
N ILE A 4 20.17 3.90 -1.79
CA ILE A 4 20.49 2.92 -0.75
C ILE A 4 21.59 3.49 0.15
N ALA A 5 21.35 3.57 1.47
CA ALA A 5 22.41 3.93 2.41
C ALA A 5 23.35 2.73 2.56
N ARG A 6 24.61 2.87 2.16
CA ARG A 6 25.59 1.78 2.15
C ARG A 6 26.23 1.62 3.51
N ASN A 7 26.47 0.38 3.92
CA ASN A 7 27.27 0.06 5.09
C ASN A 7 28.04 -1.24 4.83
N SER A 8 29.34 -1.11 4.56
CA SER A 8 30.22 -2.23 4.21
C SER A 8 30.31 -3.32 5.28
N LYS A 9 29.89 -3.05 6.51
CA LYS A 9 29.86 -4.04 7.60
C LYS A 9 28.63 -4.95 7.55
N THR A 10 27.56 -4.51 6.89
CA THR A 10 26.25 -5.18 6.95
C THR A 10 25.59 -5.39 5.59
N ASP A 11 26.07 -4.72 4.54
CA ASP A 11 25.45 -4.74 3.21
C ASP A 11 25.65 -6.06 2.45
N SER A 12 26.65 -6.86 2.84
CA SER A 12 26.94 -8.17 2.25
C SER A 12 26.92 -9.30 3.26
N ARG A 13 26.54 -10.51 2.80
CA ARG A 13 26.53 -11.75 3.62
C ARG A 13 27.90 -12.02 4.26
N SER A 14 28.96 -11.87 3.48
CA SER A 14 30.34 -12.10 3.94
C SER A 14 30.81 -11.09 4.99
N ALA A 15 30.38 -9.82 4.89
CA ALA A 15 30.65 -8.84 5.93
C ALA A 15 29.90 -9.17 7.22
N ARG A 16 28.61 -9.54 7.13
CA ARG A 16 27.79 -9.92 8.28
C ARG A 16 28.29 -11.19 8.98
N ALA A 17 28.84 -12.13 8.22
CA ALA A 17 29.44 -13.35 8.77
C ALA A 17 30.61 -13.04 9.71
N LYS A 18 31.38 -11.97 9.46
CA LYS A 18 32.54 -11.57 10.28
C LYS A 18 32.17 -10.82 11.57
N LEU A 19 30.93 -10.38 11.72
CA LEU A 19 30.49 -9.63 12.90
C LEU A 19 30.40 -10.53 14.14
N ALA A 20 30.65 -9.96 15.32
CA ALA A 20 30.47 -10.66 16.59
C ALA A 20 28.97 -10.75 16.93
N ALA A 21 28.55 -11.86 17.55
CA ALA A 21 27.21 -11.93 18.12
C ALA A 21 27.12 -11.01 19.33
N ARG A 22 26.12 -10.13 19.36
CA ARG A 22 25.88 -9.20 20.48
C ARG A 22 24.40 -8.82 20.56
N ARG A 23 23.97 -8.38 21.75
CA ARG A 23 22.58 -7.96 22.01
C ARG A 23 22.19 -6.73 21.18
N GLU A 24 23.10 -5.76 21.08
CA GLU A 24 22.87 -4.50 20.38
C GLU A 24 23.04 -4.64 18.86
N PRO A 25 22.07 -4.25 18.03
CA PRO A 25 22.22 -4.35 16.58
C PRO A 25 23.39 -3.53 16.03
N TYR A 26 23.91 -3.94 14.89
CA TYR A 26 24.83 -3.14 14.08
C TYR A 26 24.01 -2.16 13.26
N TRP A 27 23.92 -0.91 13.75
CA TRP A 27 23.09 0.13 13.15
C TRP A 27 23.73 0.78 11.92
N THR A 28 22.90 1.00 10.91
CA THR A 28 23.15 1.79 9.70
C THR A 28 22.17 2.94 9.70
N LYS A 29 22.66 4.18 9.65
CA LYS A 29 21.79 5.35 9.48
C LYS A 29 21.25 5.36 8.05
N VAL A 30 19.93 5.37 7.90
CA VAL A 30 19.25 5.47 6.59
C VAL A 30 18.96 6.95 6.27
N SER A 31 18.41 7.67 7.25
CA SER A 31 18.18 9.11 7.23
C SER A 31 18.18 9.64 8.67
N GLU A 32 17.88 10.91 8.88
CA GLU A 32 17.72 11.46 10.22
C GLU A 32 16.60 10.74 10.99
N GLY A 33 16.86 10.40 12.25
CA GLY A 33 15.94 9.61 13.08
C GLY A 33 15.75 8.13 12.65
N CYS A 34 16.17 7.73 11.46
CA CYS A 34 15.85 6.43 10.86
C CYS A 34 17.07 5.53 10.70
N PHE A 35 17.02 4.32 11.28
CA PHE A 35 18.16 3.39 11.31
C PHE A 35 17.73 1.97 10.97
N LEU A 36 18.56 1.27 10.19
CA LEU A 36 18.46 -0.16 9.93
C LEU A 36 19.55 -0.89 10.70
N GLY A 37 19.16 -1.84 11.55
CA GLY A 37 20.03 -2.63 12.40
C GLY A 37 20.11 -4.07 11.92
N TYR A 38 21.32 -4.62 11.90
CA TYR A 38 21.55 -6.06 11.79
C TYR A 38 21.91 -6.63 13.16
N ARG A 39 21.10 -7.56 13.69
CA ARG A 39 21.43 -8.27 14.93
C ARG A 39 21.83 -9.70 14.61
N LYS A 40 23.09 -10.05 14.88
CA LYS A 40 23.58 -11.42 14.66
C LYS A 40 23.08 -12.36 15.77
N GLY A 41 22.35 -13.40 15.38
CA GLY A 41 21.92 -14.50 16.25
C GLY A 41 22.66 -15.80 15.98
N ALA A 42 22.37 -16.83 16.79
CA ALA A 42 23.01 -18.14 16.68
C ALA A 42 22.66 -18.89 15.38
N LYS A 43 21.46 -18.68 14.83
CA LYS A 43 20.93 -19.35 13.63
C LYS A 43 20.84 -18.43 12.40
N GLY A 44 21.50 -17.27 12.45
CA GLY A 44 21.38 -16.21 11.45
C GLY A 44 21.03 -14.87 12.10
N GLY A 45 21.15 -13.79 11.33
CA GLY A 45 20.79 -12.47 11.81
C GLY A 45 19.35 -12.07 11.53
N THR A 46 18.95 -10.99 12.19
CA THR A 46 17.62 -10.37 12.07
C THR A 46 17.78 -8.90 11.72
N TRP A 47 16.96 -8.40 10.81
CA TRP A 47 16.84 -6.99 10.49
C TRP A 47 15.88 -6.30 11.44
N ILE A 48 16.30 -5.16 11.97
CA ILE A 48 15.53 -4.37 12.94
C ILE A 48 15.52 -2.92 12.46
N ALA A 49 14.36 -2.30 12.33
CA ALA A 49 14.23 -0.86 12.11
C ALA A 49 14.18 -0.13 13.46
N ARG A 50 14.77 1.07 13.50
CA ARG A 50 14.64 2.00 14.63
C ARG A 50 14.30 3.37 14.12
N PHE A 51 13.22 3.93 14.66
CA PHE A 51 12.77 5.29 14.39
C PHE A 51 12.88 6.12 15.66
N ARG A 52 13.40 7.34 15.54
CA ARG A 52 13.48 8.32 16.62
C ARG A 52 12.77 9.58 16.17
N SER A 53 11.81 10.01 16.97
CA SER A 53 11.09 11.27 16.78
C SER A 53 11.92 12.46 17.22
N GLU A 54 11.54 13.64 16.73
CA GLU A 54 12.06 14.91 17.24
C GLU A 54 11.69 15.12 18.72
N ALA A 55 10.53 14.60 19.14
CA ALA A 55 10.07 14.60 20.53
C ALA A 55 10.84 13.59 21.43
N GLY A 56 11.85 12.91 20.91
CA GLY A 56 12.72 11.99 21.66
C GLY A 56 12.17 10.57 21.85
N SER A 57 10.93 10.30 21.43
CA SER A 57 10.36 8.95 21.45
C SER A 57 11.06 8.03 20.45
N GLN A 58 11.22 6.75 20.82
CA GLN A 58 11.87 5.74 20.00
C GLN A 58 10.91 4.59 19.75
N ALA A 59 10.83 4.17 18.50
CA ALA A 59 10.12 2.96 18.09
C ALA A 59 11.11 1.98 17.46
N TYR A 60 10.81 0.70 17.58
CA TYR A 60 11.58 -0.40 17.03
C TYR A 60 10.64 -1.37 16.33
N ASP A 61 11.08 -1.96 15.23
CA ASP A 61 10.35 -3.03 14.57
C ASP A 61 11.30 -4.12 14.04
N SER A 62 10.86 -5.37 14.11
CA SER A 62 11.61 -6.53 13.63
C SER A 62 11.14 -6.87 12.23
N LEU A 63 11.92 -6.49 11.22
CA LEU A 63 11.53 -6.60 9.81
C LEU A 63 11.53 -8.05 9.30
N GLY A 64 12.43 -8.88 9.84
CA GLY A 64 12.54 -10.31 9.48
C GLY A 64 13.96 -10.85 9.54
N ALA A 65 14.16 -12.07 9.06
CA ALA A 65 15.47 -12.70 9.02
C ALA A 65 16.36 -12.09 7.93
N ALA A 66 17.67 -12.08 8.15
CA ALA A 66 18.63 -11.73 7.13
C ALA A 66 18.91 -12.92 6.21
N ASP A 67 19.27 -12.63 4.96
CA ASP A 67 19.62 -13.61 3.93
C ASP A 67 20.99 -14.27 4.15
N ASP A 68 21.36 -14.58 5.39
CA ASP A 68 22.69 -15.10 5.72
C ASP A 68 22.87 -16.57 5.31
N PHE A 69 21.82 -17.38 5.44
CA PHE A 69 21.82 -18.82 5.18
C PHE A 69 20.83 -19.28 4.12
N ARG A 70 19.86 -18.43 3.75
CA ARG A 70 18.88 -18.68 2.70
C ARG A 70 18.74 -17.43 1.85
N ASP A 71 18.37 -17.61 0.60
CA ASP A 71 18.08 -16.48 -0.28
C ASP A 71 16.85 -15.71 0.19
N ALA A 72 16.85 -14.42 -0.14
CA ALA A 72 15.80 -13.53 0.26
C ALA A 72 14.53 -13.84 -0.51
N ASP A 73 13.44 -14.08 0.22
CA ASP A 73 12.12 -14.42 -0.33
C ASP A 73 11.20 -13.20 -0.44
N GLY A 74 11.61 -12.06 0.14
CA GLY A 74 10.79 -10.85 0.19
C GLY A 74 9.58 -10.95 1.13
N LEU A 75 9.50 -12.00 1.96
CA LEU A 75 8.39 -12.28 2.87
C LEU A 75 8.86 -12.45 4.32
N SER A 76 9.87 -13.30 4.54
CA SER A 76 10.40 -13.67 5.85
C SER A 76 11.92 -13.49 5.95
N VAL A 77 12.61 -13.52 4.82
CA VAL A 77 14.07 -13.38 4.67
C VAL A 77 14.34 -12.24 3.70
N PHE A 78 15.18 -11.31 4.12
CA PHE A 78 15.44 -10.09 3.38
C PHE A 78 16.93 -9.88 3.15
N SER A 79 17.28 -9.44 1.94
CA SER A 79 18.59 -8.86 1.65
C SER A 79 18.71 -7.49 2.32
N PHE A 80 19.92 -6.93 2.38
CA PHE A 80 20.13 -5.59 2.93
C PHE A 80 19.27 -4.53 2.22
N ASP A 81 19.20 -4.60 0.89
CA ASP A 81 18.45 -3.63 0.08
C ASP A 81 16.94 -3.76 0.32
N GLN A 82 16.42 -5.00 0.41
CA GLN A 82 15.01 -5.26 0.73
C GLN A 82 14.66 -4.85 2.15
N ALA A 83 15.51 -5.16 3.13
CA ALA A 83 15.32 -4.73 4.51
C ALA A 83 15.33 -3.21 4.63
N GLN A 84 16.15 -2.51 3.84
CA GLN A 84 16.16 -1.06 3.82
C GLN A 84 14.90 -0.47 3.15
N ALA A 85 14.34 -1.13 2.13
CA ALA A 85 13.05 -0.74 1.56
C ALA A 85 11.93 -0.89 2.60
N GLN A 86 11.81 -2.07 3.22
CA GLN A 86 10.80 -2.33 4.26
C GLN A 86 10.95 -1.39 5.47
N ALA A 87 12.19 -1.07 5.85
CA ALA A 87 12.45 -0.08 6.89
C ALA A 87 11.93 1.32 6.52
N ARG A 88 12.08 1.74 5.25
CA ARG A 88 11.56 3.04 4.78
C ARG A 88 10.04 3.09 4.85
N ASP A 89 9.37 2.04 4.40
CA ASP A 89 7.90 1.98 4.45
C ASP A 89 7.42 2.12 5.91
N TRP A 90 8.11 1.45 6.84
CA TRP A 90 7.83 1.57 8.26
C TRP A 90 8.16 2.97 8.84
N PHE A 91 9.25 3.61 8.40
CA PHE A 91 9.57 4.98 8.81
C PHE A 91 8.53 5.98 8.32
N ASP A 92 8.04 5.84 7.09
CA ASP A 92 6.99 6.69 6.52
C ASP A 92 5.68 6.53 7.31
N GLN A 93 5.35 5.31 7.75
CA GLN A 93 4.25 5.06 8.67
C GLN A 93 4.47 5.79 10.00
N LYS A 94 5.63 5.64 10.65
CA LYS A 94 5.92 6.33 11.93
C LYS A 94 5.94 7.85 11.82
N ALA A 95 6.41 8.41 10.71
CA ALA A 95 6.36 9.84 10.45
C ALA A 95 4.90 10.33 10.33
N ARG A 96 4.04 9.57 9.65
CA ARG A 96 2.59 9.87 9.56
C ARG A 96 1.88 9.76 10.91
N GLU A 97 2.23 8.79 11.75
CA GLU A 97 1.72 8.67 13.13
C GLU A 97 2.03 9.93 13.94
N GLN A 98 3.26 10.43 13.85
CA GLN A 98 3.67 11.62 14.60
C GLN A 98 3.08 12.92 14.11
N ALA A 99 2.86 13.03 12.80
CA ALA A 99 2.16 14.17 12.23
C ALA A 99 0.65 14.17 12.54
N GLY A 100 0.13 13.17 13.28
CA GLY A 100 -1.30 12.99 13.51
C GLY A 100 -2.08 12.69 12.22
N LEU A 101 -1.37 12.29 11.16
CA LEU A 101 -1.94 11.98 9.84
C LEU A 101 -2.34 10.51 9.74
N LEU A 102 -1.80 9.66 10.61
CA LEU A 102 -2.39 8.35 10.88
C LEU A 102 -3.50 8.56 11.91
N VAL A 103 -4.74 8.55 11.44
CA VAL A 103 -5.88 8.17 12.28
C VAL A 103 -5.47 6.87 12.94
N ALA A 104 -5.41 6.83 14.27
CA ALA A 104 -5.26 5.59 15.01
C ALA A 104 -6.37 4.67 14.55
N LEU A 105 -6.01 3.78 13.64
CA LEU A 105 -6.94 2.90 12.98
C LEU A 105 -7.06 1.70 13.90
N ASP A 106 -7.85 1.86 14.97
CA ASP A 106 -8.48 0.73 15.67
C ASP A 106 -9.30 -0.13 14.70
N ALA A 107 -9.54 0.37 13.48
CA ALA A 107 -10.09 -0.35 12.34
C ALA A 107 -9.02 -0.55 11.25
N PRO A 108 -8.89 -1.75 10.65
CA PRO A 108 -7.93 -2.03 9.59
C PRO A 108 -8.09 -1.10 8.36
N TYR A 109 -6.97 -0.63 7.79
CA TYR A 109 -6.94 0.31 6.66
C TYR A 109 -7.65 -0.26 5.42
N THR A 110 -8.72 0.41 4.98
CA THR A 110 -9.64 -0.10 3.95
C THR A 110 -9.40 0.51 2.56
N VAL A 111 -10.02 -0.06 1.53
CA VAL A 111 -10.08 0.54 0.19
C VAL A 111 -10.72 1.94 0.24
N SER A 112 -11.70 2.16 1.12
CA SER A 112 -12.31 3.49 1.26
C SER A 112 -11.32 4.52 1.80
N ASP A 113 -10.43 4.12 2.71
CA ASP A 113 -9.39 4.99 3.25
C ASP A 113 -8.35 5.33 2.17
N ALA A 114 -7.91 4.31 1.42
CA ALA A 114 -6.99 4.50 0.29
C ALA A 114 -7.55 5.46 -0.78
N LEU A 115 -8.84 5.35 -1.10
CA LEU A 115 -9.51 6.26 -2.02
C LEU A 115 -9.60 7.68 -1.44
N ARG A 116 -9.90 7.81 -0.14
CA ARG A 116 -9.98 9.11 0.54
C ARG A 116 -8.66 9.84 0.46
N ASP A 117 -7.56 9.17 0.83
CA ASP A 117 -6.22 9.75 0.85
C ASP A 117 -5.76 10.11 -0.56
N TYR A 118 -5.99 9.21 -1.53
CA TYR A 118 -5.66 9.47 -2.94
C TYR A 118 -6.40 10.69 -3.52
N PHE A 119 -7.68 10.86 -3.21
CA PHE A 119 -8.43 12.02 -3.70
C PHE A 119 -8.01 13.31 -3.00
N ALA A 120 -7.74 13.28 -1.69
CA ALA A 120 -7.20 14.42 -0.94
C ALA A 120 -5.85 14.87 -1.52
N TYR A 121 -4.95 13.92 -1.81
CA TYR A 121 -3.68 14.18 -2.49
C TYR A 121 -3.88 14.87 -3.85
N ARG A 122 -4.82 14.38 -4.67
CA ARG A 122 -5.09 14.96 -5.99
C ARG A 122 -5.70 16.36 -5.93
N GLU A 123 -6.56 16.62 -4.95
CA GLU A 123 -7.14 17.95 -4.68
C GLU A 123 -6.04 18.94 -4.30
N ASN A 124 -5.13 18.56 -3.41
CA ASN A 124 -3.99 19.39 -3.01
C ASN A 124 -3.04 19.71 -4.18
N LYS A 125 -2.94 18.81 -5.17
CA LYS A 125 -2.17 19.04 -6.41
C LYS A 125 -2.92 19.86 -7.48
N GLY A 126 -4.13 20.32 -7.21
CA GLY A 126 -4.92 21.07 -8.19
C GLY A 126 -5.34 20.23 -9.41
N SER A 127 -5.43 18.91 -9.26
CA SER A 127 -5.79 18.03 -10.38
C SER A 127 -7.21 18.30 -10.86
N LYS A 128 -7.38 18.51 -12.17
CA LYS A 128 -8.71 18.60 -12.78
C LYS A 128 -9.39 17.22 -12.78
N GLY A 129 -10.70 17.19 -12.53
CA GLY A 129 -11.50 15.97 -12.64
C GLY A 129 -11.60 15.09 -11.38
N VAL A 130 -11.03 15.51 -10.24
CA VAL A 130 -11.14 14.75 -8.97
C VAL A 130 -12.59 14.52 -8.57
N TYR A 131 -13.44 15.54 -8.71
CA TYR A 131 -14.87 15.42 -8.43
C TYR A 131 -15.53 14.28 -9.24
N ALA A 132 -15.25 14.20 -10.54
CA ALA A 132 -15.85 13.19 -11.40
C ALA A 132 -15.35 11.78 -11.04
N ASP A 133 -14.08 11.64 -10.69
CA ASP A 133 -13.49 10.36 -10.30
C ASP A 133 -13.97 9.91 -8.91
N ARG A 134 -14.13 10.85 -7.98
CA ARG A 134 -14.74 10.62 -6.66
C ARG A 134 -16.17 10.10 -6.80
N LYS A 135 -16.99 10.75 -7.64
CA LYS A 135 -18.36 10.27 -7.95
C LYS A 135 -18.39 8.92 -8.64
N ALA A 136 -17.39 8.62 -9.48
CA ALA A 136 -17.23 7.30 -10.08
C ALA A 136 -16.95 6.24 -9.00
N ALA A 137 -16.04 6.52 -8.08
CA ALA A 137 -15.68 5.63 -6.98
C ALA A 137 -16.85 5.40 -6.01
N GLU A 138 -17.55 6.46 -5.60
CA GLU A 138 -18.76 6.39 -4.76
C GLU A 138 -19.86 5.53 -5.38
N ALA A 139 -19.99 5.54 -6.71
CA ALA A 139 -21.05 4.81 -7.39
C ALA A 139 -20.78 3.31 -7.53
N ARG A 140 -19.51 2.86 -7.57
CA ARG A 140 -19.17 1.48 -7.98
C ARG A 140 -18.04 0.81 -7.22
N ILE A 141 -17.08 1.58 -6.71
CA ILE A 141 -15.94 1.03 -5.98
C ILE A 141 -16.32 0.90 -4.50
N ILE A 142 -16.72 2.02 -3.87
CA ILE A 142 -17.03 2.08 -2.44
C ILE A 142 -18.13 1.08 -2.04
N PRO A 143 -19.27 0.95 -2.76
CA PRO A 143 -20.33 0.03 -2.35
C PRO A 143 -19.95 -1.46 -2.39
N ALA A 144 -18.91 -1.83 -3.15
CA ALA A 144 -18.54 -3.23 -3.34
C ALA A 144 -17.22 -3.60 -2.63
N LEU A 145 -16.30 -2.64 -2.53
CA LEU A 145 -14.95 -2.86 -2.04
C LEU A 145 -14.58 -1.92 -0.89
N GLY A 146 -15.39 -0.91 -0.57
CA GLY A 146 -15.05 0.15 0.39
C GLY A 146 -14.62 -0.36 1.76
N ASP A 147 -15.37 -1.31 2.32
CA ASP A 147 -15.13 -1.89 3.65
C ASP A 147 -14.06 -2.99 3.65
N VAL A 148 -13.47 -3.29 2.49
CA VAL A 148 -12.45 -4.33 2.37
C VAL A 148 -11.13 -3.76 2.85
N GLU A 149 -10.54 -4.42 3.84
CA GLU A 149 -9.18 -4.15 4.31
C GLU A 149 -8.18 -4.38 3.17
N LEU A 150 -7.23 -3.47 2.98
CA LEU A 150 -6.22 -3.61 1.93
C LEU A 150 -5.42 -4.91 2.09
N ALA A 151 -5.11 -5.30 3.34
CA ALA A 151 -4.41 -6.54 3.64
C ALA A 151 -5.17 -7.82 3.18
N LYS A 152 -6.50 -7.75 3.07
CA LYS A 152 -7.37 -8.86 2.65
C LYS A 152 -7.83 -8.73 1.19
N LEU A 153 -7.37 -7.71 0.47
CA LEU A 153 -7.76 -7.47 -0.92
C LEU A 153 -6.99 -8.40 -1.86
N THR A 154 -7.68 -9.40 -2.40
CA THR A 154 -7.07 -10.37 -3.33
C THR A 154 -7.30 -10.02 -4.80
N VAL A 155 -6.41 -10.49 -5.67
CA VAL A 155 -6.56 -10.37 -7.13
C VAL A 155 -7.88 -10.97 -7.62
N LYS A 156 -8.32 -12.09 -7.03
CA LYS A 156 -9.60 -12.72 -7.35
C LYS A 156 -10.76 -11.76 -7.09
N LYS A 157 -10.81 -11.15 -5.90
CA LYS A 157 -11.85 -10.19 -5.52
C LYS A 157 -11.92 -8.99 -6.48
N LEU A 158 -10.76 -8.49 -6.91
CA LEU A 158 -10.66 -7.41 -7.89
C LEU A 158 -11.17 -7.81 -9.28
N ARG A 159 -10.82 -9.01 -9.76
CA ARG A 159 -11.30 -9.54 -11.05
C ARG A 159 -12.82 -9.75 -11.02
N ASP A 160 -13.33 -10.38 -9.97
CA ASP A 160 -14.76 -10.67 -9.82
C ASP A 160 -15.57 -9.36 -9.80
N TRP A 161 -15.10 -8.36 -9.05
CA TRP A 161 -15.70 -7.02 -9.05
C TRP A 161 -15.64 -6.36 -10.44
N HIS A 162 -14.49 -6.37 -11.12
CA HIS A 162 -14.33 -5.75 -12.44
C HIS A 162 -15.25 -6.40 -13.50
N HIS A 163 -15.34 -7.74 -13.50
CA HIS A 163 -16.28 -8.48 -14.33
C HIS A 163 -17.73 -8.13 -14.01
N GLY A 164 -18.08 -8.01 -12.71
CA GLY A 164 -19.40 -7.58 -12.27
C GLY A 164 -19.76 -6.16 -12.74
N VAL A 165 -18.81 -5.22 -12.72
CA VAL A 165 -19.01 -3.87 -13.25
C VAL A 165 -19.25 -3.90 -14.77
N ALA A 166 -18.50 -4.72 -15.50
CA ALA A 166 -18.65 -4.87 -16.95
C ALA A 166 -19.96 -5.55 -17.36
N SER A 167 -20.51 -6.46 -16.54
CA SER A 167 -21.76 -7.17 -16.82
C SER A 167 -23.01 -6.49 -16.26
N SER A 168 -22.86 -5.52 -15.35
CA SER A 168 -23.97 -4.82 -14.70
C SER A 168 -24.90 -4.07 -15.67
N ALA A 169 -26.15 -3.82 -15.26
CA ALA A 169 -27.11 -2.93 -15.94
C ALA A 169 -26.70 -1.45 -15.79
N LYS A 170 -26.87 -0.63 -16.85
CA LYS A 170 -26.42 0.77 -16.84
C LYS A 170 -27.12 1.54 -15.70
N LEU A 171 -26.36 2.18 -14.82
CA LEU A 171 -26.92 3.09 -13.83
C LEU A 171 -27.40 4.35 -14.58
N VAL A 172 -28.72 4.51 -14.69
CA VAL A 172 -29.35 5.70 -15.27
C VAL A 172 -29.67 6.66 -14.13
N ARG A 173 -29.33 7.94 -14.31
CA ARG A 173 -29.69 8.99 -13.36
C ARG A 173 -31.20 9.19 -13.41
N VAL A 174 -31.87 9.01 -12.28
CA VAL A 174 -33.32 9.23 -12.17
C VAL A 174 -33.56 10.47 -11.33
N GLN A 175 -34.51 11.30 -11.75
CA GLN A 175 -34.96 12.48 -11.01
C GLN A 175 -35.47 12.06 -9.62
N SER A 176 -35.22 12.89 -8.60
CA SER A 176 -35.66 12.63 -7.22
C SER A 176 -37.15 12.28 -7.19
N GLY A 177 -37.50 11.15 -6.55
CA GLY A 177 -38.88 10.68 -6.42
C GLY A 177 -39.39 9.68 -7.47
N LYS A 178 -38.59 9.25 -8.46
CA LYS A 178 -38.99 8.21 -9.44
C LYS A 178 -38.16 6.92 -9.29
N ALA A 179 -38.83 5.77 -9.47
CA ALA A 179 -38.21 4.45 -9.40
C ALA A 179 -37.08 4.29 -10.43
N ARG A 180 -35.95 3.68 -10.01
CA ARG A 180 -34.78 3.44 -10.86
C ARG A 180 -35.15 2.53 -12.03
N LYS A 181 -35.16 3.04 -13.27
CA LYS A 181 -35.25 2.20 -14.47
C LYS A 181 -33.92 1.46 -14.67
N ILE A 182 -33.90 0.17 -14.35
CA ILE A 182 -32.76 -0.72 -14.62
C ILE A 182 -32.85 -1.11 -16.11
N LYS A 183 -32.01 -0.52 -16.97
CA LYS A 183 -31.88 -1.00 -18.36
C LYS A 183 -30.92 -2.19 -18.35
N VAL A 184 -31.47 -3.40 -18.42
CA VAL A 184 -30.68 -4.64 -18.59
C VAL A 184 -29.78 -4.48 -19.81
N LEU A 185 -28.52 -4.88 -19.68
CA LEU A 185 -27.56 -4.81 -20.77
C LEU A 185 -28.01 -5.76 -21.88
N ASP A 186 -28.31 -5.23 -23.06
CA ASP A 186 -28.43 -6.03 -24.26
C ASP A 186 -27.04 -6.55 -24.63
N ARG A 187 -26.85 -7.88 -24.53
CA ARG A 187 -25.57 -8.53 -24.81
C ARG A 187 -25.31 -8.70 -26.31
N SER A 188 -26.34 -8.54 -27.14
CA SER A 188 -26.22 -8.58 -28.60
C SER A 188 -25.75 -7.26 -29.20
N ASP A 189 -25.94 -6.15 -28.47
CA ASP A 189 -25.43 -4.83 -28.84
C ASP A 189 -23.94 -4.70 -28.50
N SER A 190 -23.09 -4.82 -29.53
CA SER A 190 -21.64 -4.75 -29.39
C SER A 190 -21.14 -3.38 -28.87
N ASP A 191 -21.83 -2.29 -29.16
CA ASP A 191 -21.46 -0.95 -28.71
C ASP A 191 -21.83 -0.75 -27.24
N ALA A 192 -22.98 -1.25 -26.82
CA ALA A 192 -23.36 -1.27 -25.41
C ALA A 192 -22.34 -2.06 -24.57
N VAL A 193 -21.90 -3.23 -25.04
CA VAL A 193 -20.87 -4.04 -24.37
C VAL A 193 -19.53 -3.29 -24.29
N ARG A 194 -19.08 -2.65 -25.38
CA ARG A 194 -17.85 -1.84 -25.37
C ARG A 194 -17.93 -0.68 -24.37
N ALA A 195 -19.05 0.03 -24.31
CA ALA A 195 -19.26 1.13 -23.37
C ALA A 195 -19.21 0.68 -21.90
N ARG A 196 -19.74 -0.52 -21.58
CA ARG A 196 -19.63 -1.06 -20.21
C ARG A 196 -18.20 -1.44 -19.86
N ARG A 197 -17.46 -2.07 -20.78
CA ARG A 197 -16.03 -2.38 -20.58
C ARG A 197 -15.20 -1.13 -20.36
N ALA A 198 -15.44 -0.06 -21.13
CA ALA A 198 -14.77 1.23 -20.95
C ALA A 198 -15.05 1.82 -19.55
N THR A 199 -16.30 1.72 -19.07
CA THR A 199 -16.67 2.15 -17.71
C THR A 199 -15.91 1.34 -16.66
N ALA A 200 -15.89 0.00 -16.77
CA ALA A 200 -15.18 -0.87 -15.83
C ALA A 200 -13.68 -0.56 -15.80
N ASN A 201 -13.07 -0.35 -16.97
CA ASN A 201 -11.65 0.01 -17.07
C ASN A 201 -11.35 1.37 -16.43
N ARG A 202 -12.21 2.38 -16.59
CA ARG A 202 -12.03 3.66 -15.91
C ARG A 202 -12.07 3.52 -14.39
N GLN A 203 -12.99 2.72 -13.85
CA GLN A 203 -13.04 2.45 -12.41
C GLN A 203 -11.79 1.71 -11.93
N LEU A 204 -11.33 0.72 -12.71
CA LEU A 204 -10.10 -0.01 -12.41
C LEU A 204 -8.88 0.90 -12.39
N THR A 205 -8.78 1.88 -13.29
CA THR A 205 -7.69 2.86 -13.29
C THR A 205 -7.67 3.69 -12.01
N ILE A 206 -8.84 4.18 -11.57
CA ILE A 206 -8.95 4.95 -10.32
C ILE A 206 -8.51 4.07 -9.13
N LEU A 207 -9.02 2.84 -9.05
CA LEU A 207 -8.70 1.92 -7.96
C LEU A 207 -7.21 1.55 -7.93
N LYS A 208 -6.60 1.26 -9.09
CA LYS A 208 -5.15 1.00 -9.16
C LYS A 208 -4.33 2.19 -8.70
N ALA A 209 -4.72 3.39 -9.10
CA ALA A 209 -4.01 4.61 -8.72
C ALA A 209 -4.12 4.90 -7.21
N SER A 210 -5.28 4.63 -6.59
CA SER A 210 -5.42 4.76 -5.13
C SER A 210 -4.64 3.69 -4.37
N LEU A 211 -4.62 2.45 -4.86
CA LEU A 211 -3.83 1.38 -4.24
C LEU A 211 -2.33 1.68 -4.33
N ASN A 212 -1.85 2.13 -5.50
CA ASN A 212 -0.46 2.56 -5.69
C ASN A 212 -0.10 3.85 -4.92
N HIS A 213 -1.06 4.56 -4.35
CA HIS A 213 -0.80 5.70 -3.49
C HIS A 213 -0.69 5.30 -2.01
N ALA A 214 -1.37 4.22 -1.64
CA ALA A 214 -1.35 3.66 -0.29
C ALA A 214 -0.07 2.85 0.02
N TYR A 215 0.61 2.35 -1.01
CA TYR A 215 1.89 1.63 -0.96
C TYR A 215 2.96 2.41 -1.73
#